data_AF-A0A0B4HJP5-F1
#
_entry.id   AF-A0A0B4HJP5-F1
#
_cell.length_a   1.000
_cell.length_b   1.000
_cell.length_c   1.000
_cell.angle_alpha   90.00
_cell.angle_beta   90.00
_cell.angle_gamma   90.00
#
_symmetry.space_group_name_H-M   'P 1'
#
loop_
_entity.id
_entity.type
_entity.pdbx_description
1 polymer ?
#
loop_
_entity_poly.entity_id
_entity_poly.type
_entity_poly.pdbx_seq_one_letter_code
_entity_poly.pdbx_strand_id
1 'polypeptide(L)'
;MVLKSLKVSNTKAGRFPCLRYKITDIRLFKPGQVPGYEWTRRWNNNISDPIQKWASSDVKFIRISAGYSTKCIELKVRKFVPQEGDKLERTWDFEGRKRSVKIPPYALMDLDDGKSAYMSHIRDTMGDTLQYVAERSCGLLKKTYIQAFQMYQDPSIPEDWKQLFDWTFNLWVAVRLSTTSEFIVGEEKLGMPDNILDSTSPHSGKIPVPPVLGAQLDLVLIHHIQTKLRRELLDKLQKMILKNKPSTWFVTYLVTFMLLHNAALITAHDAAYARKHGIKRRFAREDKVKEYHLGKT
;
A
#
# COMPACT_ATOMS: atom_id res chain seq x y z
N MET A 1 -19.16 -16.64 2.94
CA MET A 1 -18.38 -17.43 3.91
C MET A 1 -18.55 -18.90 3.53
N VAL A 2 -17.59 -19.49 2.83
CA VAL A 2 -17.66 -20.89 2.37
C VAL A 2 -16.61 -21.67 3.17
N LEU A 3 -17.08 -22.55 4.06
CA LEU A 3 -16.24 -23.47 4.82
C LEU A 3 -15.78 -24.59 3.88
N LYS A 4 -14.47 -24.67 3.59
CA LYS A 4 -13.87 -25.88 3.01
C LYS A 4 -13.18 -26.66 4.13
N SER A 5 -13.59 -27.92 4.29
CA SER A 5 -12.99 -28.87 5.22
C SER A 5 -11.63 -29.33 4.67
N LEU A 6 -10.55 -29.01 5.36
CA LEU A 6 -9.23 -29.61 5.13
C LEU A 6 -9.24 -30.98 5.81
N LYS A 7 -9.04 -32.06 5.05
CA LYS A 7 -8.88 -33.42 5.58
C LYS A 7 -7.64 -33.46 6.47
N VAL A 8 -7.85 -33.49 7.78
CA VAL A 8 -6.82 -33.84 8.77
C VAL A 8 -7.02 -35.32 9.09
N SER A 9 -6.07 -36.15 8.67
CA SER A 9 -5.98 -37.55 9.07
C SER A 9 -5.73 -37.63 10.58
N ASN A 10 -6.59 -38.37 11.29
CA ASN A 10 -6.64 -38.58 12.75
C ASN A 10 -7.29 -37.51 13.63
N THR A 11 -8.61 -37.35 13.49
CA THR A 11 -9.44 -36.88 14.62
C THR A 11 -10.62 -37.80 14.82
N LYS A 12 -10.83 -38.29 16.05
CA LYS A 12 -12.05 -38.98 16.47
C LYS A 12 -13.25 -38.18 15.97
N ALA A 13 -14.19 -38.84 15.31
CA ALA A 13 -15.36 -38.23 14.70
C ALA A 13 -16.07 -37.28 15.68
N GLY A 14 -16.18 -36.00 15.33
CA GLY A 14 -17.04 -35.05 16.04
C GLY A 14 -16.39 -33.80 16.64
N ARG A 15 -15.06 -33.68 16.70
CA ARG A 15 -14.40 -32.40 17.07
C ARG A 15 -13.74 -31.77 15.85
N PHE A 16 -14.41 -30.79 15.26
CA PHE A 16 -13.69 -29.83 14.42
C PHE A 16 -12.63 -29.15 15.29
N PRO A 17 -11.35 -29.09 14.86
CA PRO A 17 -10.35 -28.35 15.62
C PRO A 17 -10.85 -26.91 15.78
N CYS A 18 -10.96 -26.43 17.02
CA CYS A 18 -11.24 -25.03 17.29
C CYS A 18 -10.06 -24.19 16.79
N LEU A 19 -10.19 -23.67 15.57
CA LEU A 19 -9.19 -22.78 14.99
C LEU A 19 -9.32 -21.43 15.68
N ARG A 20 -8.41 -21.15 16.62
CA ARG A 20 -8.35 -19.86 17.32
C ARG A 20 -7.39 -18.93 16.58
N TYR A 21 -7.91 -18.24 15.56
CA TYR A 21 -7.17 -17.21 14.85
C TYR A 21 -7.03 -15.96 15.69
N LYS A 22 -5.84 -15.36 15.73
CA LYS A 22 -5.62 -14.08 16.39
C LYS A 22 -5.78 -12.96 15.37
N ILE A 23 -6.48 -11.89 15.76
CA ILE A 23 -6.63 -10.70 14.91
C ILE A 23 -5.26 -10.09 14.57
N THR A 24 -4.28 -10.23 15.46
CA THR A 24 -2.90 -9.78 15.26
C THR A 24 -2.16 -10.46 14.11
N ASP A 25 -2.64 -11.61 13.64
CA ASP A 25 -2.00 -12.38 12.57
C ASP A 25 -2.49 -11.92 11.17
N ILE A 26 -3.51 -11.06 11.13
CA ILE A 26 -4.10 -10.56 9.88
C ILE A 26 -3.09 -9.69 9.12
N ARG A 27 -2.97 -9.96 7.81
CA ARG A 27 -2.24 -9.11 6.87
C ARG A 27 -3.16 -8.03 6.32
N LEU A 28 -2.69 -6.78 6.38
CA LEU A 28 -3.47 -5.59 5.98
C LEU A 28 -2.81 -4.81 4.84
N PHE A 29 -1.75 -5.34 4.23
CA PHE A 29 -1.01 -4.70 3.15
C PHE A 29 -0.15 -5.69 2.37
N LYS A 30 0.26 -5.33 1.15
CA LYS A 30 1.13 -6.16 0.30
C LYS A 30 2.48 -6.36 0.98
N PRO A 31 3.09 -7.57 0.92
CA PRO A 31 4.37 -7.82 1.60
C PRO A 31 5.58 -7.18 0.91
N GLY A 32 5.39 -6.62 -0.30
CA GLY A 32 6.48 -6.06 -1.09
C GLY A 32 6.21 -6.20 -2.59
N GLN A 33 7.31 -6.22 -3.36
CA GLN A 33 7.30 -6.37 -4.80
C GLN A 33 6.80 -7.77 -5.22
N VAL A 34 6.30 -7.86 -6.45
CA VAL A 34 5.83 -9.13 -7.00
C VAL A 34 7.05 -9.96 -7.42
N PRO A 35 7.18 -11.24 -6.98
CA PRO A 35 8.30 -12.09 -7.37
C PRO A 35 8.47 -12.18 -8.90
N GLY A 36 9.69 -11.98 -9.40
CA GLY A 36 10.03 -11.90 -10.82
C GLY A 36 9.76 -10.53 -11.47
N TYR A 37 9.14 -9.60 -10.74
CA TYR A 37 8.82 -8.25 -11.19
C TYR A 37 9.52 -7.19 -10.33
N GLU A 38 10.54 -7.57 -9.57
CA GLU A 38 11.28 -6.68 -8.69
C GLU A 38 11.89 -5.50 -9.46
N TRP A 39 11.90 -4.32 -8.86
CA TRP A 39 12.54 -3.13 -9.46
C TRP A 39 14.03 -3.04 -9.15
N THR A 40 14.47 -3.70 -8.09
CA THR A 40 15.89 -3.82 -7.74
C THR A 40 16.09 -5.03 -6.83
N ARG A 41 17.30 -5.60 -6.86
CA ARG A 41 17.76 -6.65 -5.94
C ARG A 41 18.72 -6.12 -4.87
N ARG A 42 18.84 -4.79 -4.75
CA ARG A 42 19.68 -4.12 -3.72
C ARG A 42 19.25 -4.48 -2.31
N TRP A 43 17.94 -4.56 -2.07
CA TRP A 43 17.38 -4.73 -0.73
C TRP A 43 16.44 -5.93 -0.72
N ASN A 44 16.84 -6.99 -0.03
CA ASN A 44 16.01 -8.19 0.06
C ASN A 44 15.01 -8.15 1.21
N ASN A 45 15.25 -7.37 2.28
CA ASN A 45 14.33 -7.18 3.43
C ASN A 45 14.67 -6.02 4.38
N ASN A 46 15.80 -5.32 4.19
CA ASN A 46 16.19 -4.19 5.05
C ASN A 46 16.89 -3.12 4.21
N ILE A 47 16.41 -1.87 4.34
CA ILE A 47 16.76 -0.77 3.44
C ILE A 47 17.85 0.15 4.00
N SER A 48 18.38 -0.19 5.18
CA SER A 48 19.36 0.63 5.92
C SER A 48 20.63 0.94 5.14
N ASP A 49 20.87 0.27 4.02
CA ASP A 49 22.01 0.52 3.15
C ASP A 49 21.64 1.59 2.11
N PRO A 50 22.06 2.86 2.30
CA PRO A 50 21.82 3.91 1.33
C PRO A 50 22.57 3.62 0.03
N ILE A 51 22.15 4.31 -1.03
CA ILE A 51 22.87 4.28 -2.30
C ILE A 51 24.29 4.85 -2.07
N GLN A 52 25.29 4.02 -2.30
CA GLN A 52 26.70 4.37 -2.07
C GLN A 52 27.33 5.10 -3.25
N LYS A 53 26.96 4.72 -4.49
CA LYS A 53 27.59 5.23 -5.73
C LYS A 53 26.64 6.15 -6.48
N TRP A 54 26.94 7.45 -6.46
CA TRP A 54 26.20 8.49 -7.17
C TRP A 54 26.89 8.87 -8.48
N ALA A 55 26.12 9.02 -9.56
CA ALA A 55 26.61 9.33 -10.90
C ALA A 55 26.73 10.84 -11.18
N SER A 56 26.14 11.68 -10.33
CA SER A 56 26.19 13.14 -10.41
C SER A 56 26.16 13.72 -9.00
N SER A 57 26.68 14.92 -8.75
CA SER A 57 26.44 15.70 -7.52
C SER A 57 25.14 16.50 -7.54
N ASP A 58 24.49 16.59 -8.70
CA ASP A 58 23.25 17.34 -8.90
C ASP A 58 22.08 16.73 -8.12
N VAL A 59 21.45 17.56 -7.30
CA VAL A 59 20.29 17.23 -6.47
C VAL A 59 19.04 17.79 -7.12
N LYS A 60 18.07 16.92 -7.37
CA LYS A 60 16.77 17.30 -7.93
C LYS A 60 15.69 17.23 -6.87
N PHE A 61 14.76 18.18 -6.92
CA PHE A 61 13.55 18.20 -6.10
C PHE A 61 12.38 17.82 -7.00
N ILE A 62 11.76 16.69 -6.71
CA ILE A 62 10.57 16.22 -7.43
C ILE A 62 9.36 16.27 -6.53
N ARG A 63 8.19 16.40 -7.16
CA ARG A 63 6.90 16.19 -6.51
C ARG A 63 6.26 14.96 -7.09
N ILE A 64 5.70 14.10 -6.25
CA ILE A 64 4.94 12.93 -6.69
C ILE A 64 3.51 12.97 -6.15
N SER A 65 2.58 12.38 -6.91
CA SER A 65 1.17 12.28 -6.51
C SER A 65 0.56 10.94 -6.89
N ALA A 66 -0.26 10.41 -5.99
CA ALA A 66 -1.13 9.26 -6.22
C ALA A 66 -2.52 9.65 -6.76
N GLY A 67 -2.82 10.95 -6.88
CA GLY A 67 -4.09 11.46 -7.42
C GLY A 67 -5.27 11.49 -6.43
N TYR A 68 -5.02 11.30 -5.13
CA TYR A 68 -6.06 11.37 -4.09
C TYR A 68 -6.32 12.78 -3.55
N SER A 69 -5.34 13.67 -3.67
CA SER A 69 -5.37 15.05 -3.19
C SER A 69 -4.58 15.95 -4.14
N THR A 70 -4.76 17.27 -4.04
CA THR A 70 -3.90 18.27 -4.70
C THR A 70 -2.54 18.38 -4.02
N LYS A 71 -2.42 17.94 -2.77
CA LYS A 71 -1.15 17.88 -2.06
C LYS A 71 -0.25 16.82 -2.69
N CYS A 72 1.04 17.12 -2.76
CA CYS A 72 2.06 16.24 -3.34
C CYS A 72 3.07 15.83 -2.26
N ILE A 73 3.83 14.77 -2.52
CA ILE A 73 4.98 14.39 -1.71
C ILE A 73 6.23 14.96 -2.37
N GLU A 74 6.99 15.74 -1.63
CA GLU A 74 8.23 16.34 -2.10
C GLU A 74 9.43 15.47 -1.72
N LEU A 75 10.30 15.18 -2.68
CA LEU A 75 11.42 14.27 -2.49
C LEU A 75 12.71 14.86 -3.08
N LYS A 76 13.81 14.69 -2.35
CA LYS A 76 15.17 14.97 -2.84
C LYS A 76 15.76 13.72 -3.47
N VAL A 77 16.07 13.80 -4.75
CA VAL A 77 16.57 12.66 -5.53
C VAL A 77 17.88 13.01 -6.22
N ARG A 78 18.69 11.99 -6.44
CA ARG A 78 20.00 12.12 -7.08
C ARG A 78 20.22 10.96 -8.05
N LYS A 79 21.00 11.20 -9.09
CA LYS A 79 21.30 10.17 -10.11
C LYS A 79 22.33 9.18 -9.55
N PHE A 80 22.00 7.90 -9.52
CA PHE A 80 22.90 6.85 -9.03
C PHE A 80 23.60 6.10 -10.16
N VAL A 81 24.68 5.38 -9.83
CA VAL A 81 25.33 4.45 -10.77
C VAL A 81 24.60 3.10 -10.70
N PRO A 82 23.92 2.67 -11.78
CA PRO A 82 23.22 1.40 -11.79
C PRO A 82 24.14 0.20 -11.53
N GLN A 83 23.59 -0.83 -10.90
CA GLN A 83 24.28 -2.11 -10.72
C GLN A 83 23.40 -3.26 -11.20
N GLU A 84 23.97 -4.46 -11.25
CA GLU A 84 23.22 -5.65 -11.63
C GLU A 84 21.98 -5.86 -10.75
N GLY A 85 20.85 -6.15 -11.39
CA GLY A 85 19.57 -6.33 -10.73
C GLY A 85 18.71 -5.07 -10.61
N ASP A 86 19.24 -3.88 -10.92
CA ASP A 86 18.44 -2.65 -11.02
C ASP A 86 17.65 -2.60 -12.33
N LYS A 87 16.34 -2.35 -12.24
CA LYS A 87 15.52 -2.06 -13.42
C LYS A 87 15.69 -0.60 -13.82
N LEU A 88 16.03 -0.41 -15.09
CA LEU A 88 16.13 0.89 -15.75
C LEU A 88 15.04 1.08 -16.81
N GLU A 89 14.00 0.24 -16.76
CA GLU A 89 12.88 0.32 -17.67
C GLU A 89 11.54 0.20 -16.93
N ARG A 90 10.51 0.85 -17.49
CA ARG A 90 9.11 0.62 -17.15
C ARG A 90 8.50 -0.23 -18.26
N THR A 91 7.73 -1.23 -17.88
CA THR A 91 7.15 -2.22 -18.81
C THR A 91 5.65 -2.35 -18.60
N TRP A 92 4.90 -2.55 -19.67
CA TRP A 92 3.47 -2.87 -19.65
C TRP A 92 3.13 -3.86 -20.76
N ASP A 93 1.98 -4.53 -20.65
CA ASP A 93 1.43 -5.33 -21.74
C ASP A 93 0.47 -4.48 -22.57
N PHE A 94 0.55 -4.61 -23.90
CA PHE A 94 -0.42 -4.08 -24.84
C PHE A 94 -0.70 -5.14 -25.91
N GLU A 95 -1.94 -5.63 -25.96
CA GLU A 95 -2.38 -6.67 -26.91
C GLU A 95 -1.50 -7.94 -26.86
N GLY A 96 -1.07 -8.35 -25.66
CA GLY A 96 -0.22 -9.53 -25.46
C GLY A 96 1.25 -9.32 -25.85
N ARG A 97 1.64 -8.08 -26.19
CA ARG A 97 3.03 -7.71 -26.46
C ARG A 97 3.57 -6.85 -25.34
N LYS A 98 4.72 -7.26 -24.79
CA LYS A 98 5.45 -6.48 -23.79
C LYS A 98 6.04 -5.21 -24.42
N ARG A 99 5.63 -4.06 -23.92
CA ARG A 99 6.20 -2.74 -24.22
C ARG A 99 7.15 -2.32 -23.11
N SER A 100 8.17 -1.51 -23.43
CA SER A 100 9.04 -0.91 -22.41
C SER A 100 9.59 0.44 -22.82
N VAL A 101 9.98 1.23 -21.83
CA VAL A 101 10.68 2.52 -22.00
C VAL A 101 11.79 2.66 -20.98
N LYS A 102 12.92 3.25 -21.39
CA LYS A 102 14.07 3.53 -20.50
C LYS A 102 13.75 4.66 -19.55
N ILE A 103 14.10 4.50 -18.28
CA ILE A 103 13.89 5.47 -17.21
C ILE A 103 15.23 5.84 -16.59
N PRO A 104 15.50 7.14 -16.33
CA PRO A 104 16.75 7.56 -15.74
C PRO A 104 16.96 6.99 -14.31
N PRO A 105 18.20 6.64 -13.94
CA PRO A 105 18.51 6.03 -12.65
C PRO A 105 18.59 7.07 -11.54
N TYR A 106 17.43 7.51 -11.05
CA TYR A 106 17.34 8.34 -9.85
C TYR A 106 16.88 7.51 -8.65
N ALA A 107 17.42 7.87 -7.49
CA ALA A 107 17.11 7.28 -6.21
C ALA A 107 16.96 8.38 -5.14
N LEU A 108 16.26 8.04 -4.06
CA LEU A 108 16.07 8.91 -2.91
C LEU A 108 17.41 9.11 -2.20
N MET A 109 17.72 10.35 -1.84
CA MET A 109 18.97 10.68 -1.14
C MET A 109 18.98 10.22 0.32
N ASP A 110 17.85 10.42 1.00
CA ASP A 110 17.70 10.13 2.43
C ASP A 110 16.34 9.47 2.67
N LEU A 111 16.38 8.30 3.31
CA LEU A 111 15.21 7.48 3.58
C LEU A 111 14.36 8.02 4.72
N ASP A 112 14.97 8.68 5.70
CA ASP A 112 14.27 9.32 6.82
C ASP A 112 13.56 10.60 6.36
N ASP A 113 14.15 11.36 5.43
CA ASP A 113 13.46 12.45 4.73
C ASP A 113 12.22 11.91 4.00
N GLY A 114 12.36 10.82 3.23
CA GLY A 114 11.24 10.21 2.51
C GLY A 114 10.16 9.67 3.45
N LYS A 115 10.55 9.05 4.58
CA LYS A 115 9.61 8.60 5.62
C LYS A 115 8.86 9.77 6.23
N SER A 116 9.55 10.86 6.55
CA SER A 116 8.95 12.06 7.13
C SER A 116 7.97 12.71 6.14
N ALA A 117 8.35 12.81 4.86
CA ALA A 117 7.49 13.30 3.80
C ALA A 117 6.21 12.46 3.66
N TYR A 118 6.33 11.13 3.67
CA TYR A 118 5.16 10.24 3.65
C TYR A 118 4.28 10.40 4.88
N MET A 119 4.84 10.44 6.08
CA MET A 119 4.05 10.58 7.31
C MET A 119 3.28 11.90 7.34
N SER A 120 3.88 13.01 6.92
CA SER A 120 3.16 14.29 6.80
C SER A 120 2.05 14.16 5.76
N HIS A 121 2.38 13.65 4.56
CA HIS A 121 1.40 13.52 3.50
C HIS A 121 0.21 12.64 3.88
N ILE A 122 0.44 11.50 4.54
CA ILE A 122 -0.62 10.60 5.03
C ILE A 122 -1.58 11.34 5.96
N ARG A 123 -1.05 12.10 6.92
CA ARG A 123 -1.86 12.91 7.84
C ARG A 123 -2.62 14.00 7.10
N ASP A 124 -1.93 14.72 6.22
CA ASP A 124 -2.44 15.92 5.59
C ASP A 124 -3.46 15.64 4.47
N THR A 125 -3.48 14.42 3.92
CA THR A 125 -4.38 13.99 2.83
C THR A 125 -5.44 12.98 3.28
N MET A 126 -5.52 12.68 4.58
CA MET A 126 -6.43 11.66 5.10
C MET A 126 -7.89 11.94 4.74
N GLY A 127 -8.35 13.17 4.96
CA GLY A 127 -9.71 13.60 4.61
C GLY A 127 -10.00 13.45 3.12
N ASP A 128 -9.15 14.02 2.26
CA ASP A 128 -9.29 13.97 0.81
C ASP A 128 -9.32 12.53 0.29
N THR A 129 -8.44 11.67 0.80
CA THR A 129 -8.34 10.26 0.38
C THR A 129 -9.60 9.48 0.78
N LEU A 130 -10.13 9.72 1.98
CA LEU A 130 -11.38 9.11 2.45
C LEU A 130 -12.58 9.60 1.64
N GLN A 131 -12.67 10.90 1.38
CA GLN A 131 -13.71 11.49 0.55
C GLN A 131 -13.68 10.91 -0.87
N TYR A 132 -12.51 10.87 -1.51
CA TYR A 132 -12.32 10.31 -2.84
C TYR A 132 -12.85 8.88 -2.97
N VAL A 133 -12.63 8.04 -1.95
CA VAL A 133 -13.13 6.66 -1.92
C VAL A 133 -14.61 6.58 -1.57
N ALA A 134 -15.08 7.38 -0.62
CA ALA A 134 -16.49 7.43 -0.22
C ALA A 134 -17.38 7.88 -1.39
N GLU A 135 -16.94 8.84 -2.20
CA GLU A 135 -17.66 9.33 -3.39
C GLU A 135 -17.77 8.27 -4.49
N ARG A 136 -16.78 7.39 -4.61
CA ARG A 136 -16.77 6.26 -5.55
C ARG A 136 -17.46 5.01 -5.00
N SER A 137 -17.94 5.07 -3.77
CA SER A 137 -18.64 3.99 -3.08
C SER A 137 -20.13 4.25 -3.03
N CYS A 138 -20.94 3.21 -2.91
CA CYS A 138 -22.39 3.32 -2.79
C CYS A 138 -22.93 2.57 -1.56
N GLY A 139 -24.17 2.90 -1.17
CA GLY A 139 -24.91 2.20 -0.12
C GLY A 139 -24.20 2.21 1.24
N LEU A 140 -24.11 1.04 1.86
CA LEU A 140 -23.56 0.86 3.21
C LEU A 140 -22.09 1.28 3.28
N LEU A 141 -21.28 0.98 2.25
CA LEU A 141 -19.86 1.30 2.23
C LEU A 141 -19.61 2.80 2.42
N LYS A 142 -20.27 3.63 1.62
CA LYS A 142 -20.18 5.10 1.72
C LYS A 142 -20.61 5.59 3.11
N LYS A 143 -21.75 5.08 3.62
CA LYS A 143 -22.27 5.45 4.94
C LYS A 143 -21.29 5.10 6.06
N THR A 144 -20.68 3.92 6.01
CA THR A 144 -19.72 3.46 7.02
C THR A 144 -18.46 4.32 7.05
N TYR A 145 -17.91 4.69 5.89
CA TYR A 145 -16.74 5.58 5.82
C TYR A 145 -17.05 6.98 6.35
N ILE A 146 -18.18 7.56 5.95
CA ILE A 146 -18.62 8.88 6.44
C ILE A 146 -18.80 8.84 7.96
N GLN A 147 -19.49 7.84 8.48
CA GLN A 147 -19.76 7.71 9.90
C GLN A 147 -18.49 7.49 10.74
N ALA A 148 -17.55 6.68 10.23
CA ALA A 148 -16.25 6.46 10.88
C ALA A 148 -15.44 7.77 10.94
N PHE A 149 -15.44 8.54 9.85
CA PHE A 149 -14.70 9.80 9.82
C PHE A 149 -15.34 10.87 10.69
N GLN A 150 -16.68 11.00 10.68
CA GLN A 150 -17.41 11.90 11.57
C GLN A 150 -17.14 11.58 13.05
N MET A 151 -17.16 10.29 13.43
CA MET A 151 -16.88 9.86 14.79
C MET A 151 -15.41 10.16 15.18
N TYR A 152 -14.47 10.00 14.27
CA TYR A 152 -13.06 10.36 14.51
C TYR A 152 -12.83 11.86 14.69
N GLN A 153 -13.61 12.70 13.99
CA GLN A 153 -13.55 14.15 14.11
C GLN A 153 -14.24 14.69 15.36
N ASP A 154 -15.11 13.91 15.99
CA ASP A 154 -15.81 14.30 17.22
C ASP A 154 -14.81 14.42 18.39
N PRO A 155 -14.60 15.62 18.97
CA PRO A 155 -13.65 15.82 20.05
C PRO A 155 -14.08 15.18 21.37
N SER A 156 -15.35 14.76 21.49
CA SER A 156 -15.92 14.19 22.73
C SER A 156 -15.67 12.68 22.88
N ILE A 157 -15.19 12.00 21.84
CA ILE A 157 -14.96 10.56 21.92
C ILE A 157 -13.82 10.23 22.91
N PRO A 158 -13.88 9.07 23.59
CA PRO A 158 -12.80 8.59 24.41
C PRO A 158 -11.46 8.51 23.65
N GLU A 159 -10.36 8.87 24.31
CA GLU A 159 -9.01 8.86 23.72
C GLU A 159 -8.63 7.49 23.16
N ASP A 160 -9.06 6.41 23.81
CA ASP A 160 -8.88 5.05 23.32
C ASP A 160 -9.53 4.80 21.96
N TRP A 161 -10.66 5.44 21.67
CA TRP A 161 -11.35 5.31 20.39
C TRP A 161 -10.66 6.15 19.33
N LYS A 162 -10.29 7.38 19.71
CA LYS A 162 -9.55 8.31 18.85
C LYS A 162 -8.24 7.70 18.36
N GLN A 163 -7.45 7.13 19.27
CA GLN A 163 -6.21 6.45 18.92
C GLN A 163 -6.43 5.25 18.00
N LEU A 164 -7.50 4.47 18.21
CA LEU A 164 -7.82 3.33 17.35
C LEU A 164 -8.17 3.79 15.92
N PHE A 165 -8.98 4.85 15.79
CA PHE A 165 -9.29 5.46 14.51
C PHE A 165 -8.05 6.06 13.85
N ASP A 166 -7.21 6.78 14.60
CA ASP A 166 -5.99 7.39 14.08
C ASP A 166 -5.08 6.34 13.41
N TRP A 167 -4.78 5.23 14.09
CA TRP A 167 -4.00 4.15 13.49
C TRP A 167 -4.71 3.48 12.32
N THR A 168 -6.04 3.35 12.38
CA THR A 168 -6.84 2.77 11.30
C THR A 168 -6.74 3.62 10.03
N PHE A 169 -6.98 4.92 10.13
CA PHE A 169 -6.97 5.82 8.97
C PHE A 169 -5.56 6.04 8.44
N ASN A 170 -4.56 6.24 9.31
CA ASN A 170 -3.17 6.36 8.89
C ASN A 170 -2.70 5.10 8.16
N LEU A 171 -3.04 3.90 8.67
CA LEU A 171 -2.73 2.65 7.99
C LEU A 171 -3.46 2.58 6.65
N TRP A 172 -4.75 2.88 6.64
CA TRP A 172 -5.58 2.76 5.45
C TRP A 172 -5.05 3.65 4.31
N VAL A 173 -4.74 4.93 4.58
CA VAL A 173 -4.15 5.85 3.61
C VAL A 173 -2.77 5.36 3.15
N ALA A 174 -1.90 4.94 4.07
CA ALA A 174 -0.58 4.41 3.73
C ALA A 174 -0.67 3.19 2.79
N VAL A 175 -1.66 2.32 2.99
CA VAL A 175 -1.89 1.16 2.12
C VAL A 175 -2.38 1.58 0.74
N ARG A 176 -3.22 2.63 0.64
CA ARG A 176 -3.61 3.20 -0.66
C ARG A 176 -2.41 3.68 -1.45
N LEU A 177 -1.51 4.45 -0.84
CA LEU A 177 -0.29 4.92 -1.49
C LEU A 177 0.56 3.77 -2.04
N SER A 178 0.74 2.69 -1.27
CA SER A 178 1.53 1.52 -1.75
C SER A 178 0.83 0.65 -2.81
N THR A 179 -0.46 0.86 -3.07
CA THR A 179 -1.25 0.06 -4.03
C THR A 179 -1.87 0.92 -5.12
N THR A 180 -1.36 2.12 -5.29
CA THR A 180 -1.71 3.05 -6.36
C THR A 180 -0.42 3.51 -7.03
N SER A 181 -0.44 3.63 -8.36
CA SER A 181 0.72 4.15 -9.08
C SER A 181 0.90 5.63 -8.75
N GLU A 182 2.09 5.99 -8.28
CA GLU A 182 2.51 7.39 -8.12
C GLU A 182 3.23 7.87 -9.38
N PHE A 183 3.04 9.14 -9.70
CA PHE A 183 3.66 9.79 -10.86
C PHE A 183 4.33 11.08 -10.44
N ILE A 184 5.43 11.42 -11.12
CA ILE A 184 6.07 12.72 -10.97
C ILE A 184 5.11 13.78 -11.54
N VAL A 185 4.93 14.84 -10.78
CA VAL A 185 4.12 16.01 -11.10
C VAL A 185 4.95 17.27 -10.90
N GLY A 186 4.62 18.33 -11.63
CA GLY A 186 5.38 19.58 -11.62
C GLY A 186 6.40 19.70 -12.75
N GLU A 187 7.32 20.66 -12.60
CA GLU A 187 8.24 21.07 -13.67
C GLU A 187 9.44 20.13 -13.84
N GLU A 188 10.04 19.68 -12.73
CA GLU A 188 11.17 18.75 -12.76
C GLU A 188 10.70 17.33 -13.08
N LYS A 189 11.04 16.85 -14.28
CA LYS A 189 10.65 15.54 -14.84
C LYS A 189 11.82 14.58 -14.99
N LEU A 190 12.97 14.89 -14.38
CA LEU A 190 14.21 14.12 -14.42
C LEU A 190 14.74 13.90 -15.85
N GLY A 191 14.46 14.84 -16.74
CA GLY A 191 14.79 14.75 -18.17
C GLY A 191 13.92 13.78 -18.97
N MET A 192 12.82 13.29 -18.41
CA MET A 192 11.85 12.47 -19.14
C MET A 192 10.90 13.35 -19.96
N PRO A 193 10.59 12.99 -21.22
CA PRO A 193 9.60 13.71 -22.02
C PRO A 193 8.18 13.40 -21.56
N ASP A 194 7.23 14.29 -21.88
CA ASP A 194 5.82 14.18 -21.45
C ASP A 194 5.09 12.96 -22.00
N ASN A 195 5.53 12.45 -23.14
CA ASN A 195 5.01 11.26 -23.80
C ASN A 195 5.85 10.01 -23.54
N ILE A 196 6.68 9.98 -22.49
CA ILE A 196 7.53 8.82 -22.17
C ILE A 196 6.71 7.53 -22.00
N LEU A 197 5.51 7.64 -21.47
CA LEU A 197 4.49 6.59 -21.53
C LEU A 197 3.58 6.92 -22.72
N ASP A 198 3.70 6.13 -23.77
CA ASP A 198 2.95 6.33 -25.02
C ASP A 198 1.45 6.00 -24.87
N SER A 199 0.69 6.20 -25.94
CA SER A 199 -0.76 5.95 -25.99
C SER A 199 -1.17 4.51 -25.74
N THR A 200 -0.24 3.55 -25.83
CA THR A 200 -0.49 2.13 -25.53
C THR A 200 -0.42 1.84 -24.03
N SER A 201 0.14 2.75 -23.25
CA SER A 201 0.21 2.63 -21.80
C SER A 201 -1.12 3.05 -21.15
N PRO A 202 -1.59 2.33 -20.10
CA PRO A 202 -2.74 2.76 -19.31
C PRO A 202 -2.48 4.07 -18.52
N HIS A 203 -1.25 4.58 -18.57
CA HIS A 203 -0.82 5.80 -17.92
C HIS A 203 -0.20 6.78 -18.94
N SER A 204 -0.69 6.77 -20.18
CA SER A 204 -0.29 7.72 -21.22
C SER A 204 -0.31 9.17 -20.70
N GLY A 205 0.73 9.94 -21.06
CA GLY A 205 0.88 11.34 -20.65
C GLY A 205 1.26 11.55 -19.17
N LYS A 206 1.67 10.50 -18.45
CA LYS A 206 2.18 10.60 -17.08
C LYS A 206 3.68 10.34 -17.03
N ILE A 207 4.36 11.01 -16.09
CA ILE A 207 5.79 10.79 -15.82
C ILE A 207 5.95 9.75 -14.72
N PRO A 208 6.49 8.55 -15.01
CA PRO A 208 6.61 7.50 -14.01
C PRO A 208 7.70 7.82 -13.00
N VAL A 209 7.49 7.44 -11.74
CA VAL A 209 8.57 7.38 -10.75
C VAL A 209 9.64 6.37 -11.22
N PRO A 210 10.96 6.67 -11.13
CA PRO A 210 12.04 5.72 -11.42
C PRO A 210 11.91 4.40 -10.66
N PRO A 211 12.25 3.23 -11.26
CA PRO A 211 12.03 1.93 -10.61
C PRO A 211 12.72 1.77 -9.25
N VAL A 212 14.00 2.14 -9.14
CA VAL A 212 14.76 2.03 -7.88
C VAL A 212 14.22 3.00 -6.83
N LEU A 213 13.89 4.25 -7.22
CA LEU A 213 13.19 5.18 -6.33
C LEU A 213 11.86 4.60 -5.84
N GLY A 214 11.03 4.08 -6.75
CA GLY A 214 9.77 3.43 -6.39
C GLY A 214 9.97 2.27 -5.41
N ALA A 215 11.08 1.52 -5.53
CA ALA A 215 11.41 0.45 -4.60
C ALA A 215 11.71 0.99 -3.20
N GLN A 216 12.47 2.09 -3.11
CA GLN A 216 12.73 2.77 -1.84
C GLN A 216 11.44 3.27 -1.19
N LEU A 217 10.57 3.89 -1.97
CA LEU A 217 9.28 4.41 -1.49
C LEU A 217 8.36 3.28 -0.99
N ASP A 218 8.24 2.19 -1.75
CA ASP A 218 7.48 0.99 -1.35
C ASP A 218 8.00 0.42 -0.02
N LEU A 219 9.32 0.31 0.11
CA LEU A 219 9.95 -0.23 1.31
C LEU A 219 9.73 0.69 2.52
N VAL A 220 9.84 2.02 2.34
CA VAL A 220 9.52 3.00 3.39
C VAL A 220 8.07 2.87 3.86
N LEU A 221 7.11 2.85 2.93
CA LEU A 221 5.70 2.70 3.25
C LEU A 221 5.43 1.38 3.99
N ILE A 222 5.92 0.25 3.47
CA ILE A 222 5.57 -1.08 3.98
C ILE A 222 6.28 -1.37 5.31
N HIS A 223 7.60 -1.22 5.36
CA HIS A 223 8.40 -1.66 6.50
C HIS A 223 8.48 -0.62 7.62
N HIS A 224 8.61 0.68 7.29
CA HIS A 224 8.79 1.72 8.31
C HIS A 224 7.46 2.31 8.81
N ILE A 225 6.39 2.28 8.01
CA ILE A 225 5.10 2.90 8.37
C ILE A 225 4.02 1.84 8.62
N GLN A 226 3.63 1.09 7.60
CA GLN A 226 2.49 0.16 7.66
C GLN A 226 2.71 -0.97 8.68
N THR A 227 3.93 -1.50 8.79
CA THR A 227 4.25 -2.57 9.74
C THR A 227 4.04 -2.12 11.20
N LYS A 228 4.49 -0.90 11.54
CA LYS A 228 4.27 -0.31 12.87
C LYS A 228 2.78 -0.08 13.11
N LEU A 229 2.10 0.64 12.22
CA LEU A 229 0.68 0.97 12.37
C LEU A 229 -0.20 -0.28 12.48
N ARG A 230 0.06 -1.32 11.69
CA ARG A 230 -0.65 -2.61 11.76
C ARG A 230 -0.53 -3.24 13.15
N ARG A 231 0.69 -3.28 13.72
CA ARG A 231 0.91 -3.90 15.02
C ARG A 231 0.12 -3.19 16.11
N GLU A 232 0.23 -1.87 16.18
CA GLU A 232 -0.47 -1.07 17.20
C GLU A 232 -2.00 -1.17 17.04
N LEU A 233 -2.48 -1.06 15.79
CA LEU A 233 -3.90 -1.19 15.46
C LEU A 233 -4.50 -2.54 15.89
N LEU A 234 -3.88 -3.64 15.47
CA LEU A 234 -4.45 -4.97 15.71
C LEU A 234 -4.36 -5.37 17.19
N ASP A 235 -3.31 -4.97 17.90
CA ASP A 235 -3.21 -5.19 19.35
C ASP A 235 -4.34 -4.45 20.10
N LYS A 236 -4.57 -3.17 19.77
CA LYS A 236 -5.63 -2.39 20.42
C LYS A 236 -7.03 -2.86 20.03
N LEU A 237 -7.25 -3.19 18.76
CA LEU A 237 -8.53 -3.75 18.29
C LEU A 237 -8.83 -5.08 19.00
N GLN A 238 -7.84 -5.97 19.13
CA GLN A 238 -8.00 -7.23 19.85
C GLN A 238 -8.35 -7.01 21.33
N LYS A 239 -7.64 -6.11 22.01
CA LYS A 239 -7.95 -5.74 23.41
C LYS A 239 -9.37 -5.19 23.55
N MET A 240 -9.81 -4.33 22.63
CA MET A 240 -11.14 -3.74 22.64
C MET A 240 -12.24 -4.80 22.45
N ILE A 241 -12.06 -5.71 21.49
CA ILE A 241 -12.97 -6.84 21.25
C ILE A 241 -13.06 -7.75 22.47
N LEU A 242 -11.91 -8.14 23.06
CA LEU A 242 -11.87 -9.04 24.21
C LEU A 242 -12.50 -8.43 25.47
N LYS A 243 -12.44 -7.09 25.62
CA LYS A 243 -13.11 -6.38 26.72
C LYS A 243 -14.65 -6.47 26.62
N ASN A 244 -15.17 -6.73 25.42
CA ASN A 244 -16.59 -6.97 25.11
C ASN A 244 -17.55 -5.94 25.78
N LYS A 245 -17.19 -4.66 25.75
CA LYS A 245 -18.05 -3.60 26.30
C LYS A 245 -19.09 -3.17 25.27
N PRO A 246 -20.39 -3.07 25.65
CA PRO A 246 -21.43 -2.58 24.75
C PRO A 246 -21.11 -1.18 24.17
N SER A 247 -20.50 -0.30 24.99
CA SER A 247 -20.12 1.04 24.54
C SER A 247 -19.10 1.05 23.41
N THR A 248 -18.26 0.03 23.28
CA THR A 248 -17.23 -0.06 22.24
C THR A 248 -17.70 -0.80 20.99
N TRP A 249 -18.93 -1.31 20.96
CA TRP A 249 -19.44 -2.14 19.87
C TRP A 249 -19.37 -1.40 18.52
N PHE A 250 -19.83 -0.14 18.49
CA PHE A 250 -19.93 0.60 17.23
C PHE A 250 -18.57 0.95 16.64
N VAL A 251 -17.63 1.47 17.46
CA VAL A 251 -16.26 1.73 17.01
C VAL A 251 -15.56 0.46 16.53
N THR A 252 -15.77 -0.66 17.23
CA THR A 252 -15.24 -1.97 16.83
C THR A 252 -15.78 -2.40 15.48
N TYR A 253 -17.09 -2.23 15.26
CA TYR A 253 -17.74 -2.51 13.98
C TYR A 253 -17.13 -1.66 12.85
N LEU A 254 -17.04 -0.34 13.03
CA LEU A 254 -16.54 0.60 12.02
C LEU A 254 -15.10 0.26 11.59
N VAL A 255 -14.21 0.08 12.58
CA VAL A 255 -12.81 -0.28 12.31
C VAL A 255 -12.72 -1.64 11.62
N THR A 256 -13.43 -2.66 12.11
CA THR A 256 -13.42 -4.00 11.50
C THR A 256 -13.91 -3.96 10.06
N PHE A 257 -14.99 -3.22 9.79
CA PHE A 257 -15.54 -3.07 8.45
C PHE A 257 -14.54 -2.41 7.49
N MET A 258 -13.89 -1.34 7.93
CA MET A 258 -12.85 -0.67 7.14
C MET A 258 -11.66 -1.59 6.83
N LEU A 259 -11.25 -2.42 7.80
CA LEU A 259 -10.16 -3.39 7.61
C LEU A 259 -10.54 -4.49 6.61
N LEU A 260 -11.77 -4.99 6.67
CA LEU A 260 -12.29 -5.95 5.69
C LEU A 260 -12.37 -5.35 4.28
N HIS A 261 -12.83 -4.11 4.17
CA HIS A 261 -12.84 -3.42 2.88
C HIS A 261 -11.42 -3.18 2.36
N ASN A 262 -10.46 -2.83 3.22
CA ASN A 262 -9.06 -2.71 2.83
C ASN A 262 -8.50 -4.02 2.25
N ALA A 263 -8.82 -5.18 2.85
CA ALA A 263 -8.44 -6.47 2.30
C ALA A 263 -9.02 -6.70 0.89
N ALA A 264 -10.30 -6.33 0.67
CA ALA A 264 -10.92 -6.41 -0.65
C ALA A 264 -10.20 -5.51 -1.69
N LEU A 265 -9.81 -4.30 -1.30
CA LEU A 265 -9.07 -3.37 -2.19
C LEU A 265 -7.67 -3.89 -2.52
N ILE A 266 -6.95 -4.49 -1.57
CA ILE A 266 -5.63 -5.10 -1.83
C ILE A 266 -5.76 -6.27 -2.80
N THR A 267 -6.77 -7.13 -2.62
CA THR A 267 -7.06 -8.23 -3.55
C THR A 267 -7.39 -7.71 -4.95
N ALA A 268 -8.18 -6.63 -5.05
CA ALA A 268 -8.48 -6.00 -6.34
C ALA A 268 -7.23 -5.42 -7.02
N HIS A 269 -6.34 -4.79 -6.24
CA HIS A 269 -5.05 -4.31 -6.73
C HIS A 269 -4.18 -5.45 -7.27
N ASP A 270 -4.09 -6.60 -6.57
CA ASP A 270 -3.35 -7.77 -7.05
C ASP A 270 -3.87 -8.31 -8.38
N ALA A 271 -5.20 -8.29 -8.58
CA ALA A 271 -5.80 -8.68 -9.84
C ALA A 271 -5.52 -7.67 -10.97
N ALA A 272 -5.58 -6.37 -10.65
CA ALA A 272 -5.25 -5.31 -11.61
C ALA A 272 -3.78 -5.37 -12.04
N TYR A 273 -2.86 -5.61 -11.10
CA TYR A 273 -1.44 -5.76 -11.38
C TYR A 273 -1.16 -6.95 -12.30
N ALA A 274 -1.82 -8.09 -12.06
CA ALA A 274 -1.68 -9.26 -12.92
C ALA A 274 -2.08 -8.96 -14.37
N ARG A 275 -3.21 -8.28 -14.58
CA ARG A 275 -3.67 -7.86 -15.91
C ARG A 275 -2.69 -6.89 -16.57
N LYS A 276 -2.25 -5.85 -15.85
CA LYS A 276 -1.32 -4.82 -16.36
C LYS A 276 -0.01 -5.40 -16.91
N HIS A 277 0.44 -6.51 -16.34
CA HIS A 277 1.71 -7.15 -16.67
C HIS A 277 1.56 -8.46 -17.46
N GLY A 278 0.36 -8.79 -17.96
CA GLY A 278 0.13 -10.01 -18.73
C GLY A 278 0.37 -11.31 -17.94
N ILE A 279 0.27 -11.26 -16.61
CA ILE A 279 0.45 -12.44 -15.76
C ILE A 279 -0.75 -13.37 -15.96
N LYS A 280 -0.50 -14.62 -16.34
CA LYS A 280 -1.55 -15.61 -16.67
C LYS A 280 -2.48 -15.99 -15.51
N ARG A 281 -2.04 -15.83 -14.26
CA ARG A 281 -2.83 -16.11 -13.06
C ARG A 281 -3.71 -14.91 -12.66
N ARG A 282 -4.81 -15.18 -11.95
CA ARG A 282 -5.80 -14.16 -11.54
C ARG A 282 -5.21 -13.05 -10.67
N PHE A 283 -4.23 -13.37 -9.82
CA PHE A 283 -3.64 -12.44 -8.86
C PHE A 283 -2.12 -12.44 -8.98
N ALA A 284 -1.49 -11.26 -8.87
CA ALA A 284 -0.04 -11.16 -8.96
C ALA A 284 0.66 -11.88 -7.80
N ARG A 285 0.06 -11.92 -6.60
CA ARG A 285 0.54 -12.66 -5.42
C ARG A 285 -0.55 -13.60 -4.87
N GLU A 286 -0.83 -14.67 -5.60
CA GLU A 286 -1.95 -15.59 -5.30
C GLU A 286 -1.92 -16.17 -3.88
N ASP A 287 -0.75 -16.60 -3.39
CA ASP A 287 -0.65 -17.16 -2.05
C ASP A 287 -0.95 -16.10 -0.97
N LYS A 288 -0.56 -14.85 -1.19
CA LYS A 288 -0.88 -13.74 -0.28
C LYS A 288 -2.34 -13.36 -0.31
N VAL A 289 -2.99 -13.47 -1.46
CA VAL A 289 -4.46 -13.31 -1.54
C VAL A 289 -5.18 -14.40 -0.76
N LYS A 290 -4.68 -15.65 -0.79
CA LYS A 290 -5.21 -16.73 0.07
C LYS A 290 -5.04 -16.39 1.55
N GLU A 291 -3.90 -15.82 1.96
CA GLU A 291 -3.66 -15.38 3.35
C GLU A 291 -4.69 -14.32 3.78
N TYR A 292 -5.01 -13.32 2.94
CA TYR A 292 -6.05 -12.32 3.26
C TYR A 292 -7.44 -12.95 3.42
N HIS A 293 -7.77 -13.94 2.60
CA HIS A 293 -9.08 -14.60 2.64
C HIS A 293 -9.22 -15.62 3.78
N LEU A 294 -8.11 -16.24 4.19
CA LEU A 294 -8.10 -17.27 5.23
C LEU A 294 -7.74 -16.72 6.62
N GLY A 295 -7.15 -15.52 6.71
CA GLY A 295 -6.68 -14.93 7.96
C GLY A 295 -5.48 -15.67 8.57
N LYS A 296 -4.64 -16.31 7.75
CA LYS A 296 -3.51 -17.16 8.19
C LYS A 296 -2.22 -16.79 7.47
N THR A 297 -1.09 -16.85 8.18
CA THR A 297 0.28 -17.00 7.67
C THR A 297 0.75 -18.44 7.79
#